data_AF-A0AAN6Q3C1-F1
#
_entry.id   AF-A0AAN6Q3C1-F1
#
_cell.length_a   1.000
_cell.length_b   1.000
_cell.length_c   1.000
_cell.angle_alpha   90.00
_cell.angle_beta   90.00
_cell.angle_gamma   90.00
#
_symmetry.space_group_name_H-M   'P 1'
#
loop_
_entity.id
_entity.type
_entity.pdbx_description
1 polymer ?
#
loop_
_entity_poly.entity_id
_entity_poly.type
_entity_poly.pdbx_seq_one_letter_code
_entity_poly.pdbx_strand_id
1 'polypeptide(L)'
;MRSFAALTWALACCLPLAETKAVFAHFTVGNTKLFGLGDWQNEIQLAQSAGIDAFALNMAQGDTTNDVALPLAFSAAASLGFQLLFSFDYAGSGPWDKSVIISMINEYGAESTYGKRGQKPLVSTFEGPSNAGDWQEIKAATDCFFIPNWSSVGARLAVKLGGGVADGLFSWDAWPKGPANMTTYPDASCNGPRGILQLAGDDSTSTLNLEKKRKDKRLWQLASILILAGALVWVRC
;
A
#
# COMPACT_ATOMS: atom_id res chain seq x y z
N MET A 1 -38.51 46.45 30.29
CA MET A 1 -37.17 45.94 30.68
C MET A 1 -37.36 44.50 31.14
N ARG A 2 -36.75 43.42 30.66
CA ARG A 2 -35.86 43.05 29.55
C ARG A 2 -36.11 41.54 29.39
N SER A 3 -36.40 41.07 28.18
CA SER A 3 -36.58 39.65 27.88
C SER A 3 -35.22 38.92 27.97
N PHE A 4 -35.14 37.86 28.78
CA PHE A 4 -33.99 36.95 28.79
C PHE A 4 -34.32 35.73 27.94
N ALA A 5 -33.94 35.77 26.66
CA ALA A 5 -33.78 34.59 25.82
C ALA A 5 -32.27 34.45 25.57
N ALA A 6 -31.59 33.68 26.41
CA ALA A 6 -30.17 33.43 26.27
C ALA A 6 -29.94 32.30 25.25
N LEU A 7 -29.44 32.71 24.09
CA LEU A 7 -28.59 31.99 23.15
C LEU A 7 -28.05 30.64 23.66
N THR A 8 -28.55 29.53 23.12
CA THR A 8 -27.77 28.28 23.02
C THR A 8 -27.26 28.16 21.59
N TRP A 9 -26.12 28.80 21.31
CA TRP A 9 -25.40 28.64 20.05
C TRP A 9 -24.04 27.99 20.32
N ALA A 10 -23.86 26.83 19.67
CA ALA A 10 -22.59 26.26 19.23
C ALA A 10 -21.50 25.98 20.28
N LEU A 11 -21.57 24.81 20.91
CA LEU A 11 -20.39 24.09 21.40
C LEU A 11 -20.33 22.70 20.73
N ALA A 12 -20.08 22.68 19.41
CA ALA A 12 -19.88 21.43 18.65
C ALA A 12 -18.76 21.52 17.59
N CYS A 13 -17.89 22.54 17.64
CA CYS A 13 -16.91 22.79 16.57
C CYS A 13 -15.44 22.46 16.91
N CYS A 14 -15.14 21.76 17.99
CA CYS A 14 -13.75 21.46 18.34
C CYS A 14 -13.52 20.02 18.85
N LEU A 15 -14.20 19.03 18.28
CA LEU A 15 -13.61 17.70 18.29
C LEU A 15 -12.49 17.73 17.25
N PRO A 16 -11.22 17.47 17.60
CA PRO A 16 -10.21 17.23 16.59
C PRO A 16 -10.71 16.08 15.73
N LEU A 17 -10.80 16.28 14.42
CA LEU A 17 -10.87 15.14 13.51
C LEU A 17 -9.61 14.34 13.79
N ALA A 18 -9.75 13.21 14.49
CA ALA A 18 -8.73 12.19 14.45
C ALA A 18 -8.65 11.76 12.98
N GLU A 19 -7.64 12.26 12.27
CA GLU A 19 -7.39 11.85 10.89
C GLU A 19 -6.96 10.37 10.97
N THR A 20 -7.92 9.48 10.70
CA THR A 20 -7.69 8.04 10.64
C THR A 20 -6.67 7.80 9.54
N LYS A 21 -5.53 7.25 9.94
CA LYS A 21 -4.46 6.85 9.03
C LYS A 21 -4.93 5.64 8.25
N ALA A 22 -4.81 5.70 6.92
CA ALA A 22 -5.10 4.55 6.10
C ALA A 22 -4.02 3.47 6.30
N VAL A 23 -4.38 2.21 6.11
CA VAL A 23 -3.50 1.04 6.18
C VAL A 23 -3.69 0.26 4.89
N PHE A 24 -2.65 0.10 4.10
CA PHE A 24 -2.72 -0.70 2.88
C PHE A 24 -2.07 -2.06 3.15
N ALA A 25 -2.17 -3.07 2.29
CA ALA A 25 -1.35 -4.28 2.38
C ALA A 25 -0.83 -4.65 1.01
N HIS A 26 0.46 -4.97 0.95
CA HIS A 26 1.12 -5.36 -0.27
C HIS A 26 0.60 -6.73 -0.64
N PHE A 27 -0.02 -6.87 -1.81
CA PHE A 27 -0.74 -8.08 -2.20
C PHE A 27 -0.21 -8.58 -3.54
N THR A 28 0.46 -9.74 -3.56
CA THR A 28 1.10 -10.29 -4.76
C THR A 28 0.07 -10.93 -5.70
N VAL A 29 -0.24 -10.24 -6.80
CA VAL A 29 -1.26 -10.66 -7.79
C VAL A 29 -0.88 -11.97 -8.49
N GLY A 30 0.42 -12.22 -8.73
CA GLY A 30 0.87 -13.46 -9.37
C GLY A 30 0.47 -14.75 -8.63
N ASN A 31 0.13 -14.64 -7.33
CA ASN A 31 -0.32 -15.78 -6.52
C ASN A 31 -1.81 -16.11 -6.69
N THR A 32 -2.57 -15.30 -7.44
CA THR A 32 -4.04 -15.44 -7.55
C THR A 32 -4.50 -16.07 -8.84
N LYS A 33 -3.63 -16.83 -9.54
CA LYS A 33 -3.94 -17.44 -10.84
C LYS A 33 -5.24 -18.28 -10.85
N LEU A 34 -5.60 -18.88 -9.73
CA LEU A 34 -6.80 -19.71 -9.58
C LEU A 34 -7.93 -19.02 -8.80
N PHE A 35 -7.77 -17.76 -8.43
CA PHE A 35 -8.81 -17.05 -7.67
C PHE A 35 -10.01 -16.75 -8.55
N GLY A 36 -11.19 -17.04 -8.01
CA GLY A 36 -12.45 -16.46 -8.47
C GLY A 36 -12.81 -15.19 -7.68
N LEU A 37 -13.95 -14.59 -8.03
CA LEU A 37 -14.48 -13.42 -7.32
C LEU A 37 -14.66 -13.68 -5.81
N GLY A 38 -15.15 -14.87 -5.44
CA GLY A 38 -15.36 -15.24 -4.03
C GLY A 38 -14.08 -15.31 -3.21
N ASP A 39 -12.97 -15.75 -3.82
CA ASP A 39 -11.66 -15.78 -3.15
C ASP A 39 -11.16 -14.36 -2.86
N TRP A 40 -11.27 -13.46 -3.85
CA TRP A 40 -10.97 -12.03 -3.66
C TRP A 40 -11.83 -11.39 -2.57
N GLN A 41 -13.13 -11.68 -2.55
CA GLN A 41 -14.03 -11.18 -1.50
C GLN A 41 -13.63 -11.70 -0.12
N ASN A 42 -13.26 -12.98 0.00
CA ASN A 42 -12.80 -13.56 1.25
C ASN A 42 -11.53 -12.88 1.75
N GLU A 43 -10.51 -12.69 0.90
CA GLU A 43 -9.26 -12.02 1.28
C GLU A 43 -9.49 -10.56 1.69
N ILE A 44 -10.38 -9.83 1.00
CA ILE A 44 -10.74 -8.46 1.36
C ILE A 44 -11.45 -8.42 2.72
N GLN A 45 -12.40 -9.31 2.98
CA GLN A 45 -13.08 -9.38 4.29
C GLN A 45 -12.11 -9.70 5.42
N LEU A 46 -11.16 -10.62 5.16
CA LEU A 46 -10.09 -10.93 6.10
C LEU A 46 -9.22 -9.70 6.39
N ALA A 47 -8.82 -8.96 5.35
CA ALA A 47 -8.06 -7.73 5.48
C ALA A 47 -8.81 -6.65 6.28
N GLN A 48 -10.08 -6.42 5.97
CA GLN A 48 -10.95 -5.50 6.74
C GLN A 48 -11.04 -5.91 8.21
N SER A 49 -11.17 -7.21 8.50
CA SER A 49 -11.20 -7.72 9.87
C SER A 49 -9.90 -7.50 10.65
N ALA A 50 -8.80 -7.33 9.93
CA ALA A 50 -7.48 -7.00 10.45
C ALA A 50 -7.19 -5.48 10.50
N GLY A 51 -8.14 -4.64 10.07
CA GLY A 51 -7.97 -3.18 10.03
C GLY A 51 -7.12 -2.68 8.86
N ILE A 52 -7.04 -3.45 7.78
CA ILE A 52 -6.45 -3.01 6.51
C ILE A 52 -7.56 -2.36 5.68
N ASP A 53 -7.28 -1.21 5.08
CA ASP A 53 -8.21 -0.41 4.29
C ASP A 53 -8.09 -0.62 2.78
N ALA A 54 -6.90 -1.03 2.31
CA ALA A 54 -6.66 -1.25 0.88
C ALA A 54 -5.62 -2.33 0.59
N PHE A 55 -5.59 -2.83 -0.64
CA PHE A 55 -4.44 -3.58 -1.16
C PHE A 55 -3.61 -2.75 -2.14
N ALA A 56 -2.30 -2.77 -1.94
CA ALA A 56 -1.32 -2.37 -2.95
C ALA A 56 -0.99 -3.61 -3.80
N LEU A 57 -1.65 -3.70 -4.95
CA LEU A 57 -1.56 -4.83 -5.88
C LEU A 57 -0.17 -4.87 -6.51
N ASN A 58 0.68 -5.76 -6.03
CA ASN A 58 1.99 -6.04 -6.58
C ASN A 58 1.87 -6.92 -7.81
N MET A 59 2.32 -6.39 -8.94
CA MET A 59 2.17 -7.02 -10.24
C MET A 59 3.51 -7.04 -10.94
N ALA A 60 3.88 -8.17 -11.52
CA ALA A 60 5.03 -8.28 -12.40
C ALA A 60 4.62 -7.98 -13.85
N GLN A 61 5.51 -7.34 -14.61
CA GLN A 61 5.24 -7.06 -16.02
C GLN A 61 5.09 -8.37 -16.81
N GLY A 62 4.09 -8.40 -17.70
CA GLY A 62 3.88 -9.51 -18.62
C GLY A 62 3.31 -10.77 -17.97
N ASP A 63 2.97 -10.72 -16.68
CA ASP A 63 2.22 -11.79 -16.02
C ASP A 63 0.77 -11.76 -16.49
N THR A 64 0.34 -12.81 -17.20
CA THR A 64 -1.02 -12.95 -17.72
C THR A 64 -2.06 -13.10 -16.62
N THR A 65 -1.64 -13.36 -15.37
CA THR A 65 -2.54 -13.34 -14.21
C THR A 65 -3.17 -11.97 -14.01
N ASN A 66 -2.47 -10.87 -14.33
CA ASN A 66 -2.97 -9.51 -14.16
C ASN A 66 -4.29 -9.27 -14.93
N ASP A 67 -4.38 -9.79 -16.17
CA ASP A 67 -5.52 -9.57 -17.07
C ASP A 67 -6.83 -10.15 -16.52
N VAL A 68 -6.74 -11.24 -15.75
CA VAL A 68 -7.90 -11.90 -15.13
C VAL A 68 -8.12 -11.41 -13.71
N ALA A 69 -7.04 -11.19 -12.95
CA ALA A 69 -7.09 -10.85 -11.55
C ALA A 69 -7.61 -9.43 -11.30
N LEU A 70 -7.20 -8.45 -12.12
CA LEU A 70 -7.57 -7.05 -11.88
C LEU A 70 -9.08 -6.81 -11.94
N PRO A 71 -9.82 -7.23 -12.99
CA PRO A 71 -11.27 -7.06 -13.02
C PRO A 71 -11.98 -7.74 -11.84
N LEU A 72 -11.50 -8.92 -11.42
CA LEU A 72 -12.07 -9.65 -10.28
C LEU A 72 -11.80 -8.93 -8.95
N ALA A 73 -10.57 -8.46 -8.74
CA ALA A 73 -10.20 -7.71 -7.54
C ALA A 73 -11.01 -6.42 -7.41
N PHE A 74 -11.11 -5.62 -8.47
CA PHE A 74 -11.88 -4.37 -8.47
C PHE A 74 -13.37 -4.60 -8.25
N SER A 75 -13.94 -5.67 -8.83
CA SER A 75 -15.32 -6.07 -8.58
C SER A 75 -15.56 -6.49 -7.12
N ALA A 76 -14.67 -7.30 -6.55
CA ALA A 76 -14.73 -7.70 -5.14
C ALA A 76 -14.62 -6.48 -4.22
N ALA A 77 -13.66 -5.59 -4.48
CA ALA A 77 -13.45 -4.37 -3.72
C ALA A 77 -14.65 -3.43 -3.76
N ALA A 78 -15.28 -3.26 -4.93
CA ALA A 78 -16.50 -2.48 -5.08
C ALA A 78 -17.65 -3.06 -4.25
N SER A 79 -17.78 -4.38 -4.22
CA SER A 79 -18.84 -5.06 -3.44
C SER A 79 -18.68 -4.94 -1.92
N LEU A 80 -17.46 -4.65 -1.44
CA LEU A 80 -17.12 -4.64 0.00
C LEU A 80 -16.69 -3.26 0.50
N GLY A 81 -16.70 -2.23 -0.35
CA GLY A 81 -16.24 -0.88 -0.01
C GLY A 81 -14.77 -0.83 0.36
N PHE A 82 -13.95 -1.66 -0.29
CA PHE A 82 -12.50 -1.74 -0.06
C PHE A 82 -11.74 -0.98 -1.14
N GLN A 83 -10.53 -0.52 -0.84
CA GLN A 83 -9.71 0.20 -1.80
C GLN A 83 -8.61 -0.67 -2.41
N LEU A 84 -8.20 -0.34 -3.64
CA LEU A 84 -7.08 -0.96 -4.33
C LEU A 84 -6.18 0.12 -4.93
N LEU A 85 -4.89 -0.15 -5.00
CA LEU A 85 -3.93 0.71 -5.71
C LEU A 85 -2.85 -0.15 -6.37
N PHE A 86 -2.16 0.40 -7.36
CA PHE A 86 -1.13 -0.36 -8.08
C PHE A 86 0.25 -0.21 -7.46
N SER A 87 0.93 -1.34 -7.35
CA SER A 87 2.35 -1.45 -7.05
C SER A 87 3.04 -2.18 -8.20
N PHE A 88 3.64 -1.44 -9.12
CA PHE A 88 4.34 -2.05 -10.25
C PHE A 88 5.66 -2.68 -9.77
N ASP A 89 5.80 -4.00 -9.93
CA ASP A 89 6.98 -4.75 -9.51
C ASP A 89 8.03 -4.74 -10.62
N TYR A 90 9.12 -3.99 -10.37
CA TYR A 90 10.27 -3.91 -11.27
C TYR A 90 11.34 -4.97 -10.95
N ALA A 91 11.26 -5.65 -9.81
CA ALA A 91 12.19 -6.68 -9.39
C ALA A 91 11.78 -8.09 -9.85
N GLY A 92 10.48 -8.34 -10.03
CA GLY A 92 9.94 -9.66 -10.39
C GLY A 92 10.25 -10.09 -11.82
N SER A 93 9.93 -9.23 -12.80
CA SER A 93 10.07 -9.55 -14.24
C SER A 93 10.82 -8.47 -15.04
N GLY A 94 11.57 -7.61 -14.35
CA GLY A 94 12.31 -6.51 -14.99
C GLY A 94 11.47 -5.24 -15.21
N PRO A 95 12.00 -4.29 -16.01
CA PRO A 95 11.43 -2.95 -16.11
C PRO A 95 10.10 -2.92 -16.84
N TRP A 96 9.17 -2.12 -16.32
CA TRP A 96 7.88 -1.89 -16.95
C TRP A 96 7.94 -0.92 -18.14
N ASP A 97 7.15 -1.18 -19.19
CA ASP A 97 6.88 -0.23 -20.26
C ASP A 97 6.00 0.91 -19.74
N LYS A 98 6.44 2.15 -19.97
CA LYS A 98 5.75 3.36 -19.54
C LYS A 98 4.32 3.45 -20.07
N SER A 99 4.11 3.06 -21.32
CA SER A 99 2.80 3.15 -21.97
C SER A 99 1.78 2.22 -21.32
N VAL A 100 2.22 1.03 -20.89
CA VAL A 100 1.40 0.07 -20.15
C VAL A 100 1.04 0.65 -18.78
N ILE A 101 2.01 1.19 -18.04
CA ILE A 101 1.75 1.84 -16.74
C ILE A 101 0.72 2.97 -16.89
N ILE A 102 0.92 3.87 -17.86
CA ILE A 102 0.04 5.01 -18.11
C ILE A 102 -1.38 4.52 -18.44
N SER A 103 -1.51 3.51 -19.32
CA SER A 103 -2.79 2.93 -19.68
C SER A 103 -3.51 2.38 -18.46
N MET A 104 -2.82 1.58 -17.64
CA MET A 104 -3.40 0.96 -16.44
C MET A 104 -3.85 2.02 -15.42
N ILE A 105 -3.02 3.05 -15.16
CA ILE A 105 -3.40 4.13 -14.23
C ILE A 105 -4.60 4.91 -14.76
N ASN A 106 -4.67 5.19 -16.06
CA ASN A 106 -5.80 5.92 -16.63
C ASN A 106 -7.09 5.09 -16.63
N GLU A 107 -6.99 3.78 -16.84
CA GLU A 107 -8.13 2.86 -16.81
C GLU A 107 -8.69 2.69 -15.40
N TYR A 108 -7.86 2.27 -14.45
CA TYR A 108 -8.32 1.92 -13.10
C TYR A 108 -8.28 3.09 -12.12
N GLY A 109 -7.39 4.07 -12.33
CA GLY A 109 -7.24 5.23 -11.42
C GLY A 109 -8.48 6.11 -11.32
N ALA A 110 -9.38 6.05 -12.32
CA ALA A 110 -10.66 6.74 -12.29
C ALA A 110 -11.69 6.06 -11.38
N GLU A 111 -11.56 4.76 -11.12
CA GLU A 111 -12.51 3.97 -10.32
C GLU A 111 -12.69 4.55 -8.91
N SER A 112 -13.90 4.41 -8.37
CA SER A 112 -14.21 4.87 -7.01
C SER A 112 -13.53 4.03 -5.93
N THR A 113 -13.21 2.77 -6.26
CA THR A 113 -12.45 1.83 -5.43
C THR A 113 -10.94 2.05 -5.51
N TYR A 114 -10.46 2.90 -6.43
CA TYR A 114 -9.03 3.18 -6.53
C TYR A 114 -8.58 4.12 -5.41
N GLY A 115 -7.55 3.73 -4.68
CA GLY A 115 -6.95 4.52 -3.61
C GLY A 115 -6.38 5.84 -4.15
N LYS A 116 -6.77 6.96 -3.54
CA LYS A 116 -6.39 8.31 -3.99
C LYS A 116 -5.80 9.14 -2.86
N ARG A 117 -4.83 10.00 -3.18
CA ARG A 117 -4.40 11.09 -2.31
C ARG A 117 -5.06 12.38 -2.78
N GLY A 118 -6.13 12.78 -2.10
CA GLY A 118 -7.02 13.82 -2.62
C GLY A 118 -7.72 13.31 -3.88
N GLN A 119 -7.49 13.96 -5.02
CA GLN A 119 -8.06 13.54 -6.32
C GLN A 119 -7.08 12.72 -7.18
N LYS A 120 -5.82 12.59 -6.75
CA LYS A 120 -4.76 11.95 -7.53
C LYS A 120 -4.72 10.44 -7.26
N PRO A 121 -4.70 9.57 -8.28
CA PRO A 121 -4.47 8.13 -8.09
C PRO A 121 -3.17 7.90 -7.32
N LEU A 122 -3.23 7.13 -6.24
CA LEU A 122 -2.03 6.76 -5.50
C LEU A 122 -1.36 5.57 -6.18
N VAL A 123 -0.09 5.71 -6.54
CA VAL A 123 0.66 4.68 -7.26
C VAL A 123 1.99 4.40 -6.57
N SER A 124 2.39 3.13 -6.60
CA SER A 124 3.59 2.60 -5.95
C SER A 124 4.41 1.76 -6.94
N THR A 125 5.66 1.47 -6.55
CA THR A 125 6.45 0.39 -7.15
C THR A 125 7.04 -0.51 -6.07
N PHE A 126 7.38 -1.73 -6.47
CA PHE A 126 8.36 -2.54 -5.76
C PHE A 126 9.70 -2.46 -6.51
N GLU A 127 10.65 -1.77 -5.90
CA GLU A 127 11.96 -1.44 -6.50
C GLU A 127 11.82 -0.70 -7.85
N GLY A 128 12.81 -0.83 -8.72
CA GLY A 128 12.94 -0.07 -9.97
C GLY A 128 13.65 1.30 -9.90
N PRO A 129 14.61 1.56 -8.99
CA PRO A 129 15.28 2.86 -8.92
C PRO A 129 16.04 3.22 -10.22
N SER A 130 16.50 2.24 -10.99
CA SER A 130 17.11 2.44 -12.32
C SER A 130 16.16 3.09 -13.33
N ASN A 131 14.86 2.95 -13.11
CA ASN A 131 13.80 3.46 -13.98
C ASN A 131 13.11 4.70 -13.41
N ALA A 132 13.66 5.32 -12.36
CA ALA A 132 13.06 6.51 -11.75
C ALA A 132 12.88 7.68 -12.73
N GLY A 133 13.70 7.78 -13.79
CA GLY A 133 13.55 8.80 -14.82
C GLY A 133 12.25 8.69 -15.63
N ASP A 134 11.76 7.46 -15.83
CA ASP A 134 10.53 7.18 -16.57
C ASP A 134 9.30 7.80 -15.90
N TRP A 135 9.33 7.88 -14.57
CA TRP A 135 8.22 8.39 -13.77
C TRP A 135 7.95 9.88 -13.95
N GLN A 136 8.89 10.65 -14.53
CA GLN A 136 8.63 12.05 -14.88
C GLN A 136 7.53 12.14 -15.93
N GLU A 137 7.62 11.31 -16.97
CA GLU A 137 6.63 11.24 -18.04
C GLU A 137 5.33 10.59 -17.57
N ILE A 138 5.42 9.48 -16.83
CA ILE A 138 4.25 8.78 -16.30
C ILE A 138 3.41 9.72 -15.41
N LYS A 139 4.04 10.44 -14.47
CA LYS A 139 3.33 11.41 -13.61
C LYS A 139 2.74 12.56 -14.43
N ALA A 140 3.46 13.07 -15.41
CA ALA A 140 2.92 14.13 -16.27
C ALA A 140 1.69 13.68 -17.06
N ALA A 141 1.63 12.42 -17.48
CA ALA A 141 0.52 11.86 -18.25
C ALA A 141 -0.70 11.45 -17.40
N THR A 142 -0.50 11.12 -16.12
CA THR A 142 -1.53 10.51 -15.26
C THR A 142 -1.93 11.36 -14.05
N ASP A 143 -1.14 12.39 -13.74
CA ASP A 143 -1.28 13.21 -12.54
C ASP A 143 -1.29 12.41 -11.21
N CYS A 144 -0.67 11.23 -11.20
CA CYS A 144 -0.67 10.36 -10.03
C CYS A 144 0.16 10.91 -8.86
N PHE A 145 -0.23 10.53 -7.64
CA PHE A 145 0.56 10.73 -6.42
C PHE A 145 1.47 9.51 -6.26
N PHE A 146 2.77 9.71 -6.41
CA PHE A 146 3.71 8.61 -6.61
C PHE A 146 4.59 8.37 -5.38
N ILE A 147 4.50 7.15 -4.84
CA ILE A 147 5.21 6.74 -3.62
C ILE A 147 5.85 5.37 -3.84
N PRO A 148 7.06 5.33 -4.42
CA PRO A 148 7.75 4.07 -4.69
C PRO A 148 8.44 3.49 -3.45
N ASN A 149 8.69 2.19 -3.50
CA ASN A 149 9.74 1.55 -2.71
C ASN A 149 11.02 1.48 -3.54
N TRP A 150 12.02 2.25 -3.13
CA TRP A 150 13.38 2.18 -3.67
C TRP A 150 14.39 1.90 -2.55
N SER A 151 14.07 0.94 -1.69
CA SER A 151 14.87 0.63 -0.51
C SER A 151 16.27 0.17 -0.85
N SER A 152 16.46 -0.49 -2.01
CA SER A 152 17.78 -0.95 -2.47
C SER A 152 18.86 0.14 -2.59
N VAL A 153 18.48 1.41 -2.79
CA VAL A 153 19.42 2.55 -2.88
C VAL A 153 19.48 3.39 -1.60
N GLY A 154 18.62 3.11 -0.63
CA GLY A 154 18.48 3.89 0.60
C GLY A 154 17.78 5.25 0.40
N ALA A 155 17.09 5.70 1.44
CA ALA A 155 16.21 6.87 1.40
C ALA A 155 16.87 8.17 0.87
N ARG A 156 18.10 8.48 1.31
CA ARG A 156 18.79 9.73 0.96
C ARG A 156 19.07 9.85 -0.55
N LEU A 157 19.34 8.73 -1.22
CA LEU A 157 19.54 8.71 -2.68
C LEU A 157 18.19 8.62 -3.39
N ALA A 158 17.29 7.76 -2.91
CA ALA A 158 15.95 7.55 -3.46
C ALA A 158 15.18 8.86 -3.66
N VAL A 159 15.18 9.78 -2.67
CA VAL A 159 14.45 11.06 -2.77
C VAL A 159 14.94 11.99 -3.89
N LYS A 160 16.13 11.74 -4.45
CA LYS A 160 16.73 12.53 -5.53
C LYS A 160 16.57 11.88 -6.91
N LEU A 161 16.21 10.61 -6.97
CA LEU A 161 16.08 9.88 -8.23
C LEU A 161 14.96 10.46 -9.10
N GLY A 162 15.10 10.33 -10.43
CA GLY A 162 14.15 10.89 -11.39
C GLY A 162 14.00 12.41 -11.28
N GLY A 163 15.02 13.12 -10.81
CA GLY A 163 14.91 14.56 -10.53
C GLY A 163 14.02 14.89 -9.32
N GLY A 164 13.87 13.95 -8.38
CA GLY A 164 12.99 14.09 -7.21
C GLY A 164 11.51 13.91 -7.54
N VAL A 165 11.21 13.02 -8.49
CA VAL A 165 9.86 12.77 -9.01
C VAL A 165 8.88 12.17 -7.99
N ALA A 166 9.39 11.46 -6.99
CA ALA A 166 8.59 10.82 -5.96
C ALA A 166 7.98 11.86 -4.99
N ASP A 167 6.68 11.73 -4.71
CA ASP A 167 5.96 12.59 -3.75
C ASP A 167 6.15 12.14 -2.29
N GLY A 168 6.58 10.89 -2.12
CA GLY A 168 6.99 10.27 -0.86
C GLY A 168 7.78 9.01 -1.17
N LEU A 169 8.29 8.33 -0.14
CA LEU A 169 8.88 7.01 -0.28
C LEU A 169 8.32 6.09 0.79
N PHE A 170 8.29 4.79 0.53
CA PHE A 170 8.16 3.80 1.59
C PHE A 170 9.35 2.83 1.61
N SER A 171 9.60 2.23 2.77
CA SER A 171 10.68 1.27 2.95
C SER A 171 10.19 -0.17 3.03
N TRP A 172 10.88 -1.08 2.35
CA TRP A 172 10.75 -2.53 2.48
C TRP A 172 11.73 -3.14 3.50
N ASP A 173 12.51 -2.30 4.19
CA ASP A 173 13.55 -2.72 5.14
C ASP A 173 13.00 -2.82 6.57
N ALA A 174 11.86 -3.49 6.73
CA ALA A 174 11.21 -3.67 8.04
C ALA A 174 11.66 -4.93 8.78
N TRP A 175 12.44 -5.79 8.13
CA TRP A 175 12.76 -7.15 8.58
C TRP A 175 14.27 -7.35 8.70
N PRO A 176 14.74 -8.10 9.71
CA PRO A 176 16.12 -8.56 9.82
C PRO A 176 16.65 -9.16 8.51
N LYS A 177 17.81 -8.68 8.04
CA LYS A 177 18.56 -9.39 7.01
C LYS A 177 19.45 -10.43 7.67
N GLY A 178 18.97 -11.67 7.72
CA GLY A 178 19.66 -12.77 8.40
C GLY A 178 19.54 -12.68 9.92
N PRO A 179 20.52 -13.20 10.70
CA PRO A 179 20.39 -13.34 12.15
C PRO A 179 20.59 -12.03 12.93
N ALA A 180 20.80 -10.91 12.26
CA ALA A 180 21.10 -9.63 12.90
C ALA A 180 19.81 -8.89 13.27
N ASN A 181 19.72 -8.42 14.51
CA ASN A 181 18.61 -7.56 14.95
C ASN A 181 18.52 -6.29 14.08
N MET A 182 17.29 -5.86 13.81
CA MET A 182 17.04 -4.60 13.14
C MET A 182 17.58 -3.42 13.94
N THR A 183 18.04 -2.41 13.22
CA THR A 183 18.40 -1.10 13.79
C THR A 183 17.35 -0.08 13.41
N THR A 184 17.21 1.01 14.17
CA THR A 184 16.34 2.15 13.82
C THR A 184 16.99 3.10 12.81
N TYR A 185 18.16 2.74 12.26
CA TYR A 185 18.89 3.59 11.31
C TYR A 185 18.13 3.81 9.99
N PRO A 186 17.48 2.79 9.39
CA PRO A 186 16.56 3.00 8.27
C PRO A 186 15.46 4.01 8.64
N ASP A 187 14.85 3.88 9.81
CA ASP A 187 13.78 4.76 10.31
C ASP A 187 14.28 6.19 10.52
N ALA A 188 15.49 6.37 11.04
CA ALA A 188 16.08 7.69 11.23
C ALA A 188 16.36 8.40 9.90
N SER A 189 16.60 7.65 8.82
CA SER A 189 16.74 8.20 7.47
C SER A 189 15.42 8.76 6.90
N CYS A 190 14.29 8.42 7.53
CA CYS A 190 12.95 8.84 7.16
C CYS A 190 12.56 10.24 7.67
N ASN A 191 13.34 10.84 8.59
CA ASN A 191 13.07 12.13 9.24
C ASN A 191 13.36 13.38 8.37
N GLY A 192 13.36 13.24 7.04
CA GLY A 192 13.51 14.36 6.11
C GLY A 192 12.20 15.13 5.87
N PRO A 193 12.26 16.37 5.36
CA PRO A 193 11.08 17.25 5.19
C PRO A 193 10.00 16.74 4.21
N ARG A 194 10.23 15.61 3.53
CA ARG A 194 9.29 15.03 2.56
C ARG A 194 8.45 13.87 3.11
N GLY A 195 8.73 13.40 4.34
CA GLY A 195 8.02 12.26 4.94
C GLY A 195 8.34 10.94 4.22
N ILE A 196 8.94 10.00 4.92
CA ILE A 196 9.16 8.64 4.41
C ILE A 196 8.42 7.68 5.33
N LEU A 197 7.75 6.71 4.71
CA LEU A 197 6.83 5.77 5.35
C LEU A 197 7.51 4.42 5.63
N GLN A 198 7.29 3.86 6.82
CA GLN A 198 7.89 2.59 7.25
C GLN A 198 6.85 1.45 7.34
N LEU A 199 7.22 0.26 6.88
CA LEU A 199 6.48 -0.99 7.11
C LEU A 199 6.74 -1.57 8.51
N ALA A 200 5.80 -2.38 9.03
CA ALA A 200 6.00 -3.26 10.18
C ALA A 200 5.24 -4.58 9.98
N GLY A 201 5.93 -5.72 10.13
CA GLY A 201 5.36 -7.07 10.15
C GLY A 201 6.38 -8.10 10.71
N ASP A 202 5.92 -9.25 11.21
CA ASP A 202 6.70 -10.27 11.94
C ASP A 202 7.38 -11.30 11.00
N ASP A 203 8.56 -11.79 11.38
CA ASP A 203 9.39 -12.74 10.62
C ASP A 203 8.97 -14.20 10.84
N SER A 204 8.99 -14.95 9.74
CA SER A 204 8.83 -16.40 9.61
C SER A 204 9.89 -17.27 10.33
N THR A 205 10.75 -16.71 11.20
CA THR A 205 11.84 -17.46 11.84
C THR A 205 11.66 -17.80 13.32
N SER A 206 10.48 -17.60 13.92
CA SER A 206 10.20 -18.14 15.26
C SER A 206 9.85 -19.64 15.20
N THR A 207 10.87 -20.48 15.40
CA THR A 207 10.76 -21.90 15.76
C THR A 207 10.09 -22.06 17.14
N LEU A 208 8.80 -21.73 17.23
CA LEU A 208 7.98 -21.88 18.43
C LEU A 208 6.70 -22.67 18.12
N ASN A 209 6.83 -23.99 18.34
CA ASN A 209 5.77 -24.99 18.58
C ASN A 209 4.51 -24.90 17.71
N LEU A 210 4.59 -25.56 16.56
CA LEU A 210 3.48 -25.85 15.63
C LEU A 210 2.27 -26.52 16.32
N GLU A 211 2.45 -27.19 17.46
CA GLU A 211 1.35 -27.82 18.21
C GLU A 211 0.49 -26.85 19.03
N LYS A 212 1.02 -25.67 19.41
CA LYS A 212 0.26 -24.67 20.18
C LYS A 212 -0.50 -23.69 19.27
N LYS A 213 0.01 -23.44 18.04
CA LYS A 213 -0.61 -22.58 17.01
C LYS A 213 -1.83 -23.20 16.31
N ARG A 214 -2.10 -24.51 16.50
CA ARG A 214 -3.23 -25.23 15.86
C ARG A 214 -4.61 -24.95 16.48
N LYS A 215 -4.69 -24.28 17.64
CA LYS A 215 -5.95 -24.14 18.39
C LYS A 215 -6.70 -22.82 18.19
N ASP A 216 -6.12 -21.83 17.50
CA ASP A 216 -6.74 -20.52 17.36
C ASP A 216 -6.93 -20.12 15.88
N LYS A 217 -8.17 -20.21 15.38
CA LYS A 217 -8.50 -19.96 13.96
C LYS A 217 -8.18 -18.53 13.52
N ARG A 218 -8.24 -17.55 14.44
CA ARG A 218 -7.89 -16.14 14.16
C ARG A 218 -6.39 -15.95 13.89
N LEU A 219 -5.53 -16.65 14.63
CA LEU A 219 -4.08 -16.54 14.45
C LEU A 219 -3.60 -17.21 13.14
N TRP A 220 -4.31 -18.25 12.66
CA TRP A 220 -4.04 -18.86 11.36
C TRP A 220 -4.45 -17.96 10.19
N GLN A 221 -5.63 -17.33 10.26
CA GLN A 221 -6.09 -16.40 9.22
C GLN A 221 -5.20 -15.15 9.12
N LEU A 222 -4.75 -14.59 10.24
CA LEU A 222 -3.81 -13.47 10.26
C LEU A 222 -2.41 -13.87 9.75
N ALA A 223 -1.93 -15.09 10.04
CA ALA A 223 -0.66 -15.59 9.52
C ALA A 223 -0.70 -15.84 8.00
N SER A 224 -1.83 -16.29 7.44
CA SER A 224 -2.02 -16.42 6.00
C SER A 224 -2.02 -15.06 5.29
N ILE A 225 -2.63 -14.04 5.91
CA ILE A 225 -2.55 -12.65 5.44
C ILE A 225 -1.09 -12.17 5.48
N LEU A 226 -0.33 -12.41 6.56
CA LEU A 226 1.09 -11.99 6.64
C LEU A 226 2.03 -12.76 5.68
N ILE A 227 1.72 -14.01 5.33
CA ILE A 227 2.52 -14.83 4.40
C ILE A 227 2.21 -14.50 2.92
N LEU A 228 0.97 -14.10 2.60
CA LEU A 228 0.55 -13.76 1.23
C LEU A 228 0.51 -12.24 0.97
N ALA A 229 0.38 -11.44 2.01
CA ALA A 229 0.26 -10.00 1.97
C ALA A 229 1.06 -9.35 3.11
N GLY A 230 2.26 -8.85 2.80
CA GLY A 230 2.96 -7.98 3.74
C GLY A 230 2.09 -6.75 4.03
N ALA A 231 1.56 -6.59 5.25
CA ALA A 231 0.69 -5.46 5.58
C ALA A 231 1.49 -4.12 5.60
N LEU A 232 0.97 -3.08 4.94
CA LEU A 232 1.48 -1.70 4.88
C LEU A 232 0.72 -0.77 5.84
N VAL A 233 1.30 -0.34 6.95
CA VAL A 233 0.67 0.75 7.74
C VAL A 233 1.09 2.10 7.14
N TRP A 234 0.14 2.89 6.61
CA TRP A 234 0.42 4.24 6.08
C TRP A 234 0.33 5.31 7.17
N VAL A 235 1.37 5.38 7.99
CA VAL A 235 1.53 6.47 8.96
C VAL A 235 2.24 7.67 8.33
N ARG A 236 1.47 8.70 7.95
CA ARG A 236 2.04 10.06 7.82
C ARG A 236 2.05 10.71 9.22
N CYS A 237 3.17 11.36 9.55
CA CYS A 237 3.22 12.41 10.57
C CYS A 237 2.86 13.75 9.94
#